data_AF-A0A3A0C1A9-F1
#
_entry.id   AF-A0A3A0C1A9-F1
#
_cell.length_a   1.000
_cell.length_b   1.000
_cell.length_c   1.000
_cell.angle_alpha   90.00
_cell.angle_beta   90.00
_cell.angle_gamma   90.00
#
_symmetry.space_group_name_H-M   'P 1'
#
loop_
_entity.id
_entity.type
_entity.pdbx_description
1 polymer ?
#
loop_
_entity_poly.entity_id
_entity_poly.type
_entity_poly.pdbx_seq_one_letter_code
_entity_poly.pdbx_strand_id
1 'polypeptide(L)'
;MNGWLQSAIISMMKARCTMKVLAYEGIVDNGLIRLVEGVRLPEKARVYVIFPELDPKRVAHVYSPRLAHPEQAKDFVKEVIEGPSDANV
;
A
#
# COMPACT_ATOMS: atom_id res chain seq x y z
N MET A 1 -53.20 -26.13 -1.13
CA MET A 1 -52.25 -25.02 -0.88
C MET A 1 -51.10 -25.46 0.05
N ASN A 2 -50.47 -26.59 -0.28
CA ASN A 2 -49.04 -26.86 -0.50
C ASN A 2 -47.98 -26.31 0.48
N GLY A 3 -47.85 -26.94 1.64
CA GLY A 3 -46.67 -26.85 2.53
C GLY A 3 -45.38 -27.49 1.99
N TRP A 4 -45.42 -28.06 0.77
CA TRP A 4 -44.26 -28.64 0.09
C TRP A 4 -43.31 -27.58 -0.52
N LEU A 5 -43.71 -26.31 -0.56
CA LEU A 5 -42.88 -25.21 -1.06
C LEU A 5 -41.99 -24.56 0.01
N GLN A 6 -42.25 -24.77 1.31
CA GLN A 6 -41.39 -24.22 2.38
C GLN A 6 -40.19 -25.11 2.70
N SER A 7 -40.32 -26.44 2.57
CA SER A 7 -39.18 -27.36 2.78
C SER A 7 -38.07 -27.20 1.73
N ALA A 8 -38.40 -26.70 0.53
CA ALA A 8 -37.42 -26.44 -0.52
C ALA A 8 -36.58 -25.17 -0.28
N ILE A 9 -37.10 -24.18 0.45
CA ILE A 9 -36.38 -22.94 0.74
C ILE A 9 -35.33 -23.17 1.86
N ILE A 10 -35.62 -24.06 2.82
CA ILE A 10 -34.66 -24.43 3.87
C ILE A 10 -33.57 -25.39 3.32
N SER A 11 -33.86 -26.14 2.25
CA SER A 11 -32.89 -26.98 1.54
C SER A 11 -31.98 -26.21 0.55
N MET A 12 -31.95 -24.87 0.63
CA MET A 12 -30.98 -24.04 -0.08
C MET A 12 -29.86 -23.53 0.85
N MET A 13 -29.70 -24.14 2.04
CA MET A 13 -28.43 -24.17 2.80
C MET A 13 -27.43 -25.17 2.17
N LYS A 14 -27.38 -25.23 0.83
CA LYS A 14 -26.52 -26.17 0.09
C LYS A 14 -25.13 -25.55 -0.10
N ALA A 15 -24.27 -25.85 0.87
CA ALA A 15 -22.82 -25.81 0.78
C ALA A 15 -22.20 -24.46 0.41
N ARG A 16 -22.00 -23.61 1.42
CA ARG A 16 -20.76 -22.80 1.42
C ARG A 16 -19.61 -23.81 1.55
N CYS A 17 -19.00 -24.20 0.43
CA CYS A 17 -17.67 -24.81 0.46
C CYS A 17 -16.72 -23.73 0.99
N THR A 18 -16.53 -23.72 2.31
CA THR A 18 -15.56 -22.84 2.95
C THR A 18 -14.19 -23.23 2.40
N MET A 19 -13.66 -22.42 1.49
CA MET A 19 -12.33 -22.64 0.94
C MET A 19 -11.34 -22.45 2.08
N LYS A 20 -10.69 -23.54 2.52
CA LYS A 20 -9.69 -23.48 3.59
C LYS A 20 -8.40 -22.90 3.00
N VAL A 21 -8.16 -21.63 3.27
CA VAL A 21 -6.92 -20.95 2.89
C VAL A 21 -5.92 -21.12 4.03
N LEU A 22 -4.70 -21.59 3.70
CA LEU A 22 -3.56 -21.55 4.61
C LEU A 22 -2.65 -20.42 4.17
N ALA A 23 -2.30 -19.53 5.09
CA ALA A 23 -1.33 -18.46 4.87
C ALA A 23 0.02 -18.89 5.44
N TYR A 24 1.07 -18.76 4.63
CA TYR A 24 2.44 -18.98 5.06
C TYR A 24 3.21 -17.66 4.96
N GLU A 25 4.03 -17.38 5.97
CA GLU A 25 4.97 -16.27 5.91
C GLU A 25 6.18 -16.65 5.06
N GLY A 26 6.65 -15.70 4.25
CA GLY A 26 7.83 -15.84 3.44
C GLY A 26 8.42 -14.48 3.13
N ILE A 27 9.72 -14.47 2.87
CA ILE A 27 10.47 -13.27 2.48
C ILE A 27 10.73 -13.30 0.98
N VAL A 28 10.72 -12.13 0.34
CA VAL A 28 11.20 -12.00 -1.03
C VAL A 28 12.70 -11.75 -0.99
N ASP A 29 13.46 -12.67 -1.56
CA ASP A 29 14.92 -12.62 -1.64
C ASP A 29 15.33 -12.85 -3.10
N ASN A 30 15.98 -11.87 -3.73
CA ASN A 30 16.32 -11.87 -5.15
C ASN A 30 15.13 -12.16 -6.10
N GLY A 31 13.94 -11.63 -5.78
CA GLY A 31 12.73 -11.86 -6.58
C GLY A 31 12.12 -13.26 -6.43
N LEU A 32 12.67 -14.09 -5.55
CA LEU A 32 12.15 -15.42 -5.22
C LEU A 32 11.48 -15.37 -3.85
N ILE A 33 10.33 -16.04 -3.72
CA ILE A 33 9.65 -16.20 -2.42
C ILE A 33 10.31 -17.35 -1.69
N ARG A 34 10.90 -17.06 -0.54
CA ARG A 34 11.47 -18.05 0.37
C ARG A 34 10.54 -18.21 1.56
N LEU A 35 9.93 -19.38 1.67
CA LEU A 35 9.13 -19.75 2.85
C LEU A 35 10.06 -20.10 4.02
N VAL A 36 9.55 -19.94 5.24
CA VAL A 36 10.25 -20.38 6.46
C VAL A 36 10.57 -21.88 6.38
N GLU A 37 11.70 -22.29 6.97
CA GLU A 37 12.10 -23.70 7.01
C GLU A 37 11.00 -24.60 7.60
N GLY A 38 10.86 -25.80 7.05
CA GLY A 38 9.89 -26.80 7.51
C GLY A 38 8.48 -26.66 6.94
N VAL A 39 8.17 -25.60 6.17
CA VAL A 39 6.89 -25.49 5.46
C VAL A 39 6.80 -26.52 4.35
N ARG A 40 5.77 -27.37 4.41
CA ARG A 40 5.45 -28.35 3.35
C ARG A 40 4.12 -27.99 2.71
N LEU A 41 4.17 -27.60 1.44
CA LEU A 41 2.98 -27.38 0.64
C LEU A 41 2.40 -28.71 0.15
N PRO A 42 1.07 -28.89 0.13
CA PRO A 42 0.46 -30.09 -0.46
C PRO A 42 0.82 -30.24 -1.94
N GLU A 43 0.97 -31.47 -2.41
CA GLU A 43 1.28 -31.75 -3.81
C GLU A 43 0.17 -31.18 -4.72
N LYS A 44 0.57 -30.52 -5.83
CA LYS A 44 -0.33 -29.88 -6.80
C LYS A 44 -1.25 -28.79 -6.22
N ALA A 45 -0.94 -28.27 -5.03
CA ALA A 45 -1.67 -27.13 -4.48
C ALA A 45 -1.50 -25.87 -5.34
N ARG A 46 -2.58 -25.10 -5.49
CA ARG A 46 -2.53 -23.76 -6.12
C ARG A 46 -2.00 -22.78 -5.08
N VAL A 47 -0.97 -22.02 -5.44
CA VAL A 47 -0.39 -20.97 -4.62
C VAL A 47 -0.83 -19.61 -5.15
N TYR A 48 -1.26 -18.74 -4.24
CA TYR A 48 -1.59 -17.35 -4.52
C TYR A 48 -0.65 -16.47 -3.70
N VAL A 49 -0.05 -15.47 -4.35
CA VAL A 49 0.81 -14.50 -3.69
C VAL A 49 0.05 -13.20 -3.57
N ILE A 50 -0.10 -12.70 -2.34
CA ILE A 50 -0.78 -11.44 -2.07
C ILE A 50 0.31 -10.43 -1.72
N PHE A 51 0.53 -9.47 -2.61
CA PHE A 51 1.33 -8.30 -2.29
C PHE A 51 0.37 -7.17 -1.88
N PRO A 52 0.48 -6.64 -0.64
CA PRO A 52 -0.15 -5.37 -0.37
C PRO A 52 0.51 -4.33 -1.28
N GLU A 53 -0.30 -3.57 -2.03
CA GLU A 53 0.20 -2.38 -2.69
C GLU A 53 0.80 -1.48 -1.61
N LEU A 54 2.12 -1.40 -1.55
CA LEU A 54 2.78 -0.27 -0.93
C LEU A 54 2.43 0.89 -1.83
N ASP A 55 1.38 1.63 -1.48
CA ASP A 55 1.08 2.93 -2.08
C ASP A 55 2.42 3.66 -2.12
N PRO A 56 3.03 3.87 -3.31
CA PRO A 56 4.39 4.35 -3.41
C PRO A 56 4.38 5.68 -2.70
N LYS A 57 4.93 5.68 -1.48
CA LYS A 57 4.81 6.76 -0.49
C LYS A 57 4.92 8.05 -1.27
N ARG A 58 3.80 8.75 -1.51
CA ARG A 58 3.83 9.95 -2.36
C ARG A 58 4.82 10.86 -1.68
N VAL A 59 6.02 10.97 -2.23
CA VAL A 59 7.03 11.87 -1.69
C VAL A 59 6.38 13.23 -1.80
N ALA A 60 6.00 13.80 -0.65
CA ALA A 60 5.33 15.08 -0.63
C ALA A 60 6.27 16.08 -1.30
N HIS A 61 5.96 16.44 -2.54
CA HIS A 61 6.78 17.37 -3.29
C HIS A 61 6.46 18.76 -2.77
N VAL A 62 7.30 19.27 -1.88
CA VAL A 62 7.22 20.66 -1.46
C VAL A 62 7.77 21.50 -2.61
N TYR A 63 6.88 22.12 -3.37
CA TYR A 63 7.29 23.04 -4.43
C TYR A 63 8.01 24.23 -3.82
N SER A 64 9.15 24.60 -4.39
CA SER A 64 9.80 25.87 -4.03
C SER A 64 8.87 27.03 -4.43
N PRO A 65 8.73 28.07 -3.59
CA PRO A 65 8.05 29.29 -3.97
C PRO A 65 8.61 29.84 -5.29
N ARG A 66 7.74 30.22 -6.21
CA ARG A 66 8.09 30.87 -7.47
C ARG A 66 7.45 32.25 -7.53
N LEU A 67 8.08 33.18 -8.24
CA LEU A 67 7.44 34.45 -8.58
C LEU A 67 6.21 34.16 -9.45
N ALA A 68 5.10 34.85 -9.16
CA ALA A 68 3.89 34.77 -9.98
C ALA A 68 4.14 35.26 -11.41
N HIS A 69 5.08 36.20 -11.57
CA HIS A 69 5.46 36.83 -12.83
C HIS A 69 6.99 36.84 -12.95
N PRO A 70 7.61 35.91 -13.71
CA PRO A 70 9.07 35.81 -13.82
C PRO A 70 9.76 37.10 -14.28
N GLU A 71 9.08 37.92 -15.07
CA GLU A 71 9.56 39.21 -15.57
C GLU A 71 9.81 40.26 -14.47
N GLN A 72 9.22 40.08 -13.28
CA GLN A 72 9.41 40.95 -12.12
C GLN A 72 10.71 40.67 -11.35
N ALA A 73 11.48 39.65 -11.73
CA ALA A 73 12.75 39.34 -11.07
C ALA A 73 13.72 40.54 -11.06
N LYS A 74 13.63 41.43 -12.07
CA LYS A 74 14.41 42.67 -12.17
C LYS A 74 14.09 43.69 -11.07
N ASP A 75 12.88 43.61 -10.49
CA ASP A 75 12.41 44.54 -9.45
C ASP A 75 12.90 44.12 -8.05
N PHE A 76 13.42 42.90 -7.90
CA PHE A 76 14.03 42.39 -6.67
C PHE A 76 15.54 42.69 -6.65
N VAL A 77 15.90 43.88 -6.19
CA VAL A 77 17.30 44.26 -5.97
C VAL A 77 17.77 43.76 -4.61
N LYS A 78 18.83 42.94 -4.58
CA LYS A 78 19.41 42.45 -3.33
C LYS A 78 20.23 43.56 -2.67
N GLU A 79 19.79 43.99 -1.49
CA GLU A 79 20.60 44.79 -0.58
C GLU A 79 21.26 43.88 0.45
N VAL A 80 22.55 44.08 0.72
CA VAL A 80 23.27 43.38 1.78
C VAL A 80 23.67 44.42 2.82
N ILE A 81 23.10 44.28 4.01
CA ILE A 81 23.48 45.04 5.19
C ILE A 81 24.23 44.12 6.15
N GLU A 82 25.38 44.58 6.64
CA GLU A 82 26.10 43.88 7.70
C GLU A 82 25.28 43.98 8.98
N GLY A 83 24.81 42.83 9.47
CA GLY A 83 24.17 42.75 10.78
C GLY A 83 25.20 42.97 11.89
N PRO A 84 24.77 43.41 13.08
CA PRO A 84 25.62 43.35 14.27
C PRO A 84 26.08 41.90 14.49
N SER A 85 27.28 41.72 15.06
CA SER A 85 27.78 40.41 15.48
C SER A 85 26.67 39.66 16.21
N ASP A 86 26.37 38.44 15.75
CA ASP A 86 25.43 37.55 16.41
C ASP A 86 25.76 37.45 17.90
N ALA A 87 24.72 37.37 18.74
CA ALA A 87 24.91 37.12 20.15
C ALA A 87 25.59 35.76 20.32
N ASN A 88 26.83 35.76 20.80
CA ASN A 88 27.54 34.55 21.24
C ASN A 88 26.62 33.76 22.18
N VAL A 89 26.19 32.57 21.73
CA VAL A 89 25.55 31.54 22.55
C VAL A 89 26.61 30.62 23.13
#